data_AF-A0A0D2YKR1-F1
#
_entry.id   AF-A0A0D2YKR1-F1
#
_cell.length_a   1.000
_cell.length_b   1.000
_cell.length_c   1.000
_cell.angle_alpha   90.00
_cell.angle_beta   90.00
_cell.angle_gamma   90.00
#
_symmetry.space_group_name_H-M   'P 1'
#
loop_
_entity.id
_entity.type
_entity.pdbx_description
1 polymer ?
#
loop_
_entity_poly.entity_id
_entity_poly.type
_entity_poly.pdbx_seq_one_letter_code
_entity_poly.pdbx_strand_id
1 'polypeptide(L)'
;MSSETSNTILVTGATGFLGKVVVEELLRLREKHAINQVILLLRKKDPLDAQARFEQHVAPSPCFASLPKDWKRSILVIEGDLSSPNCGLQACQYKLVCQTITHIIHTAACIKFDSTVSEAISSNIDSSCHILALAKNCDNLQRLVITSTAYVTPPQQGPIYESLVDLPSPASQIASELRNGVLGKEEAIAATGHPNIYSLSKCLAEHLICETRGSLPVTIVRPSIICAAIQNPSPGWIDSRAAFGGLVLGFGTGSLRVIDGRPETKLDIVPVDLVANCLLYETFRRDIQSLDRRNTFDVWIRLSFPDR
;
A
#
# COMPACT_ATOMS: atom_id res chain seq x y z
N MET A 1 14.18 -26.64 -22.84
CA MET A 1 13.13 -25.60 -22.75
C MET A 1 13.21 -25.05 -21.35
N SER A 2 13.85 -23.89 -21.17
CA SER A 2 13.83 -23.19 -19.88
C SER A 2 12.37 -22.86 -19.56
N SER A 3 11.84 -23.37 -18.45
CA SER A 3 10.57 -22.90 -17.92
C SER A 3 10.72 -21.42 -17.61
N GLU A 4 10.26 -20.54 -18.50
CA GLU A 4 10.16 -19.12 -18.17
C GLU A 4 9.29 -19.02 -16.92
N THR A 5 9.90 -18.56 -15.82
CA THR A 5 9.20 -18.33 -14.56
C THR A 5 8.18 -17.22 -14.81
N SER A 6 6.93 -17.64 -14.95
CA SER A 6 5.78 -16.80 -15.23
C SER A 6 5.29 -16.16 -13.94
N ASN A 7 5.31 -14.83 -13.88
CA ASN A 7 4.94 -14.09 -12.68
C ASN A 7 3.43 -13.85 -12.62
N THR A 8 2.81 -14.27 -11.52
CA THR A 8 1.42 -13.93 -11.17
C THR A 8 1.43 -13.00 -9.97
N ILE A 9 0.88 -11.80 -10.13
CA ILE A 9 0.96 -10.71 -9.15
C ILE A 9 -0.41 -10.47 -8.54
N LEU A 10 -0.53 -10.57 -7.22
CA LEU A 10 -1.73 -10.12 -6.50
C LEU A 10 -1.59 -8.66 -6.10
N VAL A 11 -2.54 -7.82 -6.52
CA VAL A 11 -2.62 -6.42 -6.15
C VAL A 11 -3.89 -6.18 -5.33
N THR A 12 -3.71 -5.54 -4.18
CA THR A 12 -4.84 -5.03 -3.39
C THR A 12 -4.91 -3.51 -3.53
N GLY A 13 -6.09 -2.92 -3.35
CA GLY A 13 -6.23 -1.46 -3.35
C GLY A 13 -6.33 -0.84 -4.75
N ALA A 14 -6.56 -1.65 -5.79
CA ALA A 14 -6.66 -1.21 -7.20
C ALA A 14 -7.81 -0.21 -7.48
N THR A 15 -8.75 -0.02 -6.55
CA THR A 15 -9.77 1.04 -6.66
C THR A 15 -9.27 2.41 -6.21
N GLY A 16 -8.15 2.45 -5.47
CA GLY A 16 -7.52 3.68 -4.98
C GLY A 16 -6.56 4.30 -5.99
N PHE A 17 -6.16 5.54 -5.73
CA PHE A 17 -5.28 6.33 -6.58
C PHE A 17 -3.95 5.63 -6.89
N LEU A 18 -3.16 5.30 -5.86
CA LEU A 18 -1.88 4.60 -6.03
C LEU A 18 -2.07 3.21 -6.67
N GLY A 19 -3.10 2.47 -6.25
CA GLY A 19 -3.36 1.12 -6.75
C GLY A 19 -3.63 1.09 -8.26
N LYS A 20 -4.31 2.11 -8.81
CA LYS A 20 -4.52 2.23 -10.27
C LYS A 20 -3.19 2.40 -11.01
N VAL A 21 -2.31 3.28 -10.53
CA VAL A 21 -0.99 3.51 -11.15
C VAL A 21 -0.10 2.28 -11.04
N VAL A 22 -0.13 1.57 -9.92
CA VAL A 22 0.58 0.28 -9.77
C VAL A 22 0.09 -0.75 -10.80
N VAL A 23 -1.22 -0.87 -11.00
CA VAL A 23 -1.78 -1.80 -11.99
C VAL A 23 -1.40 -1.36 -13.41
N GLU A 24 -1.49 -0.07 -13.72
CA GLU A 24 -1.10 0.47 -15.03
C GLU A 24 0.37 0.17 -15.34
N GLU A 25 1.26 0.46 -14.39
CA GLU A 25 2.70 0.26 -14.55
C GLU A 25 3.05 -1.23 -14.66
N LEU A 26 2.37 -2.12 -13.91
CA LEU A 26 2.52 -3.58 -14.05
C LEU A 26 2.14 -4.07 -15.45
N LEU A 27 1.06 -3.55 -16.02
CA LEU A 27 0.60 -3.90 -17.36
C LEU A 27 1.54 -3.34 -18.43
N ARG A 28 2.03 -2.11 -18.23
CA ARG A 28 2.99 -1.45 -19.11
C ARG A 28 4.33 -2.18 -19.16
N LEU A 29 4.80 -2.72 -18.03
CA LEU A 29 6.07 -3.44 -17.90
C LEU A 29 5.91 -4.97 -17.92
N ARG A 30 4.75 -5.46 -18.36
CA ARG A 30 4.37 -6.87 -18.31
C ARG A 30 5.41 -7.80 -18.95
N GLU A 31 5.84 -7.48 -20.17
CA GLU A 31 6.82 -8.28 -20.92
C GLU A 31 8.19 -8.27 -20.25
N LYS A 32 8.65 -7.09 -19.81
CA LYS A 32 9.94 -6.91 -19.11
C LYS A 32 10.06 -7.77 -17.86
N HIS A 33 8.96 -7.94 -17.13
CA HIS A 33 8.92 -8.68 -15.87
C HIS A 33 8.27 -10.07 -16.00
N ALA A 34 8.07 -10.58 -17.22
CA ALA A 34 7.42 -11.87 -17.48
C ALA A 34 6.11 -12.05 -16.70
N ILE A 35 5.32 -10.98 -16.57
CA ILE A 35 4.05 -10.99 -15.84
C ILE A 35 3.01 -11.67 -16.72
N ASN A 36 2.52 -12.83 -16.32
CA ASN A 36 1.48 -13.52 -17.06
C ASN A 36 0.09 -12.99 -16.71
N GLN A 37 -0.17 -12.80 -15.42
CA GLN A 37 -1.48 -12.40 -14.91
C GLN A 37 -1.33 -11.46 -13.70
N VAL A 38 -2.21 -10.46 -13.63
CA VAL A 38 -2.38 -9.56 -12.49
C VAL A 38 -3.74 -9.86 -11.86
N ILE A 39 -3.73 -10.34 -10.61
CA ILE A 39 -4.92 -10.65 -9.84
C ILE A 39 -5.30 -9.42 -9.01
N LEU A 40 -6.54 -8.94 -9.14
CA LEU A 40 -7.06 -7.84 -8.34
C LEU A 40 -8.03 -8.37 -7.29
N LEU A 41 -7.70 -8.20 -6.01
CA LEU A 41 -8.62 -8.50 -4.92
C LEU A 41 -9.47 -7.28 -4.60
N LEU A 42 -10.78 -7.38 -4.90
CA LEU A 42 -11.74 -6.32 -4.70
C LEU A 42 -12.87 -6.77 -3.77
N ARG A 43 -13.18 -5.95 -2.76
CA ARG A 43 -14.35 -6.19 -1.91
C ARG A 43 -15.65 -6.09 -2.70
N LYS A 44 -16.62 -6.92 -2.35
CA LYS A 44 -18.01 -6.67 -2.73
C LYS A 44 -18.51 -5.38 -2.07
N LYS A 45 -19.36 -4.63 -2.76
CA LYS A 45 -20.08 -3.50 -2.17
C LYS A 45 -21.47 -3.45 -2.81
N ASP A 46 -22.44 -4.06 -2.13
CA ASP A 46 -23.81 -4.18 -2.64
C ASP A 46 -24.34 -2.85 -3.18
N PRO A 47 -24.93 -2.86 -4.40
CA PRO A 47 -25.29 -4.03 -5.22
C PRO A 47 -24.17 -4.56 -6.13
N LEU A 48 -22.96 -4.02 -6.05
CA LEU A 48 -21.87 -4.32 -6.98
C LEU A 48 -20.97 -5.45 -6.45
N ASP A 49 -20.86 -6.53 -7.23
CA ASP A 49 -19.83 -7.56 -7.04
C ASP A 49 -18.42 -7.04 -7.42
N ALA A 50 -17.40 -7.84 -7.17
CA ALA A 50 -16.02 -7.47 -7.48
C ALA A 50 -15.78 -7.12 -8.96
N GLN A 51 -16.36 -7.88 -9.90
CA GLN A 51 -16.18 -7.66 -11.34
C GLN A 51 -16.87 -6.37 -11.79
N ALA A 52 -18.10 -6.13 -11.33
CA ALA A 52 -18.83 -4.89 -11.60
C ALA A 52 -18.09 -3.68 -11.03
N ARG A 53 -17.49 -3.79 -9.84
CA ARG A 53 -16.65 -2.71 -9.28
C ARG A 53 -15.40 -2.46 -10.12
N PHE A 54 -14.77 -3.49 -10.66
CA PHE A 54 -13.66 -3.31 -11.60
C PHE A 54 -14.12 -2.53 -12.85
N GLU A 55 -15.21 -2.96 -13.48
CA GLU A 55 -15.72 -2.34 -14.71
C GLU A 55 -16.26 -0.92 -14.50
N GLN A 56 -16.70 -0.56 -13.28
CA GLN A 56 -17.25 0.77 -13.00
C GLN A 56 -16.24 1.75 -12.38
N HIS A 57 -15.23 1.27 -11.64
CA HIS A 57 -14.37 2.15 -10.84
C HIS A 57 -12.88 2.06 -11.17
N VAL A 58 -12.45 0.97 -11.81
CA VAL A 58 -11.05 0.75 -12.16
C VAL A 58 -10.89 0.91 -13.67
N ALA A 59 -11.49 0.03 -14.45
CA ALA A 59 -11.32 -0.03 -15.90
C ALA A 59 -11.63 1.27 -16.67
N PRO A 60 -12.62 2.10 -16.28
CA PRO A 60 -12.91 3.36 -16.97
C PRO A 60 -11.94 4.49 -16.62
N SER A 61 -11.04 4.30 -15.65
CA SER A 61 -10.13 5.36 -15.23
C SER A 61 -9.23 5.78 -16.40
N PRO A 62 -9.06 7.09 -16.64
CA PRO A 62 -8.10 7.60 -17.63
C PRO A 62 -6.66 7.14 -17.36
N CYS A 63 -6.37 6.61 -16.17
CA CYS A 63 -5.11 5.96 -15.85
C CYS A 63 -4.71 4.93 -16.91
N PHE A 64 -5.66 4.14 -17.41
CA PHE A 64 -5.38 3.03 -18.32
C PHE A 64 -5.46 3.43 -19.80
N ALA A 65 -5.58 4.72 -20.12
CA ALA A 65 -5.84 5.20 -21.48
C ALA A 65 -4.67 4.97 -22.46
N SER A 66 -3.44 4.91 -21.95
CA SER A 66 -2.22 4.64 -22.72
C SER A 66 -2.00 3.16 -23.03
N LEU A 67 -2.71 2.26 -22.33
CA LEU A 67 -2.52 0.81 -22.47
C LEU A 67 -3.16 0.25 -23.75
N PRO A 68 -2.68 -0.91 -24.26
CA PRO A 68 -3.32 -1.61 -25.37
C PRO A 68 -4.79 -1.92 -25.08
N LYS A 69 -5.67 -1.86 -26.10
CA LYS A 69 -7.13 -2.01 -25.93
C LYS A 69 -7.56 -3.29 -25.21
N ASP A 70 -6.78 -4.35 -25.28
CA ASP A 70 -7.07 -5.65 -24.69
C ASP A 70 -6.32 -5.92 -23.37
N TRP A 71 -5.76 -4.88 -22.73
CA TRP A 71 -5.04 -4.98 -21.45
C TRP A 71 -5.79 -5.76 -20.36
N LYS A 72 -7.12 -5.67 -20.36
CA LYS A 72 -8.01 -6.36 -19.42
C LYS A 72 -7.85 -7.89 -19.45
N ARG A 73 -7.38 -8.48 -20.55
CA ARG A 73 -7.12 -9.93 -20.66
C ARG A 73 -6.05 -10.42 -19.69
N SER A 74 -5.17 -9.53 -19.24
CA SER A 74 -4.13 -9.84 -18.25
C SER A 74 -4.63 -9.74 -16.81
N ILE A 75 -5.89 -9.34 -16.61
CA ILE A 75 -6.48 -9.08 -15.28
C ILE A 75 -7.43 -10.22 -14.90
N LEU A 76 -7.23 -10.76 -13.70
CA LEU A 76 -8.20 -11.63 -13.04
C LEU A 76 -8.74 -10.89 -11.81
N VAL A 77 -10.04 -10.57 -11.80
CA VAL A 77 -10.68 -9.96 -10.64
C VAL A 77 -11.20 -11.06 -9.73
N ILE A 78 -10.85 -10.98 -8.46
CA ILE A 78 -11.35 -11.89 -7.43
C ILE A 78 -12.06 -11.11 -6.34
N GLU A 79 -13.17 -11.67 -5.87
CA GLU A 79 -13.91 -11.12 -4.74
C GLU A 79 -13.25 -11.53 -3.42
N GLY A 80 -13.00 -10.55 -2.55
CA GLY A 80 -12.44 -10.78 -1.23
C GLY A 80 -12.47 -9.51 -0.35
N ASP A 81 -12.50 -9.69 0.96
CA ASP A 81 -12.45 -8.61 1.94
C ASP A 81 -11.25 -8.79 2.87
N LEU A 82 -10.30 -7.86 2.79
CA LEU A 82 -9.08 -7.90 3.61
C LEU A 82 -9.34 -7.77 5.11
N SER A 83 -10.51 -7.24 5.52
CA SER A 83 -10.90 -7.19 6.93
C SER A 83 -11.32 -8.55 7.49
N SER A 84 -11.59 -9.52 6.61
CA SER A 84 -12.04 -10.86 6.99
C SER A 84 -10.88 -11.86 6.99
N PRO A 85 -10.94 -12.92 7.84
CA PRO A 85 -9.98 -14.02 7.79
C PRO A 85 -9.83 -14.56 6.37
N ASN A 86 -8.63 -15.04 6.02
CA ASN A 86 -8.30 -15.54 4.68
C ASN A 86 -8.61 -14.53 3.55
N CYS A 87 -8.56 -13.23 3.85
CA CYS A 87 -8.90 -12.14 2.93
C CYS A 87 -10.33 -12.26 2.36
N GLY A 88 -11.26 -12.90 3.09
CA GLY A 88 -12.64 -13.12 2.64
C GLY A 88 -12.78 -14.03 1.42
N LEU A 89 -11.73 -14.77 1.07
CA LEU A 89 -11.72 -15.68 -0.07
C LEU A 89 -12.45 -16.98 0.27
N GLN A 90 -13.23 -17.50 -0.68
CA GLN A 90 -13.78 -18.86 -0.60
C GLN A 90 -12.65 -19.89 -0.56
N ALA A 91 -12.84 -21.01 0.14
CA ALA A 91 -11.77 -21.99 0.38
C ALA A 91 -11.09 -22.52 -0.90
N CYS A 92 -11.87 -22.78 -1.96
CA CYS A 92 -11.33 -23.21 -3.25
C CYS A 92 -10.48 -22.13 -3.92
N GLN A 93 -10.94 -20.88 -3.88
CA GLN A 93 -10.26 -19.72 -4.45
C GLN A 93 -9.01 -19.37 -3.65
N TYR A 94 -9.07 -19.43 -2.32
CA TYR A 94 -7.92 -19.25 -1.43
C TYR A 94 -6.80 -20.23 -1.78
N LYS A 95 -7.12 -21.52 -1.93
CA LYS A 95 -6.15 -22.54 -2.32
C LYS A 95 -5.53 -22.25 -3.69
N LEU A 96 -6.32 -21.87 -4.68
CA LEU A 96 -5.83 -21.54 -6.02
C LEU A 96 -4.90 -20.31 -6.00
N VAL A 97 -5.27 -19.28 -5.23
CA VAL A 97 -4.49 -18.06 -5.02
C VAL A 97 -3.13 -18.41 -4.40
N CYS A 98 -3.11 -19.22 -3.34
CA CYS A 98 -1.88 -19.67 -2.69
C CYS A 98 -0.96 -20.49 -3.61
N GLN A 99 -1.52 -21.29 -4.53
CA GLN A 99 -0.75 -22.13 -5.44
C GLN A 99 -0.15 -21.35 -6.63
N THR A 100 -0.78 -20.24 -7.03
CA THR A 100 -0.44 -19.55 -8.29
C THR A 100 0.37 -18.26 -8.10
N ILE A 101 0.20 -17.57 -6.98
CA ILE A 101 0.82 -16.26 -6.78
C ILE A 101 2.33 -16.39 -6.54
N THR A 102 3.05 -15.48 -7.21
CA THR A 102 4.50 -15.32 -7.07
C THR A 102 4.86 -14.03 -6.32
N HIS A 103 4.04 -13.00 -6.43
CA HIS A 103 4.31 -11.70 -5.80
C HIS A 103 3.01 -11.07 -5.29
N ILE A 104 3.09 -10.34 -4.18
CA ILE A 104 1.97 -9.57 -3.64
C ILE A 104 2.39 -8.11 -3.50
N ILE A 105 1.58 -7.20 -4.03
CA ILE A 105 1.70 -5.75 -3.81
C ILE A 105 0.46 -5.28 -3.03
N HIS A 106 0.67 -4.93 -1.77
CA HIS A 106 -0.37 -4.46 -0.88
C HIS A 106 -0.40 -2.93 -0.81
N THR A 107 -1.33 -2.31 -1.54
CA THR A 107 -1.56 -0.84 -1.50
C THR A 107 -2.89 -0.45 -0.86
N ALA A 108 -3.69 -1.42 -0.39
CA ALA A 108 -4.96 -1.12 0.26
C ALA A 108 -4.74 -0.55 1.66
N ALA A 109 -5.23 0.66 1.89
CA ALA A 109 -5.30 1.29 3.21
C ALA A 109 -6.48 2.27 3.26
N CYS A 110 -7.03 2.49 4.46
CA CYS A 110 -7.96 3.58 4.69
C CYS A 110 -7.19 4.80 5.20
N ILE A 111 -7.13 5.86 4.38
CA ILE A 111 -6.39 7.10 4.65
C ILE A 111 -7.24 8.18 5.33
N LYS A 112 -8.34 7.80 5.98
CA LYS A 112 -9.23 8.75 6.67
C LYS A 112 -8.64 9.12 8.02
N PHE A 113 -8.24 10.39 8.19
CA PHE A 113 -7.68 10.89 9.45
C PHE A 113 -8.72 10.97 10.59
N ASP A 114 -10.00 11.08 10.22
CA ASP A 114 -11.18 11.13 11.09
C ASP A 114 -11.80 9.75 11.33
N SER A 115 -11.13 8.66 10.95
CA SER A 115 -11.65 7.30 11.14
C SER A 115 -11.87 6.96 12.61
N THR A 116 -12.86 6.11 12.85
CA THR A 116 -13.03 5.44 14.15
C THR A 116 -11.85 4.49 14.41
N VAL A 117 -11.62 4.14 15.67
CA VAL A 117 -10.58 3.16 16.05
C VAL A 117 -10.84 1.82 15.38
N SER A 118 -12.09 1.35 15.38
CA SER A 118 -12.49 0.09 14.75
C SER A 118 -12.20 0.07 13.25
N GLU A 119 -12.52 1.14 12.53
CA GLU A 119 -12.19 1.26 11.10
C GLU A 119 -10.67 1.25 10.87
N ALA A 120 -9.89 1.98 11.67
CA ALA A 120 -8.43 2.03 11.53
C ALA A 120 -7.79 0.65 11.77
N ILE A 121 -8.23 -0.06 12.81
CA ILE A 121 -7.76 -1.42 13.12
C ILE A 121 -8.12 -2.36 11.98
N SER A 122 -9.40 -2.43 11.61
CA SER A 122 -9.88 -3.35 10.58
C SER A 122 -9.23 -3.11 9.21
N SER A 123 -9.09 -1.83 8.82
CA SER A 123 -8.64 -1.47 7.48
C SER A 123 -7.13 -1.43 7.30
N ASN A 124 -6.36 -1.17 8.35
CA ASN A 124 -4.90 -0.98 8.24
C ASN A 124 -4.11 -2.06 8.99
N ILE A 125 -4.58 -2.53 10.15
CA ILE A 125 -3.90 -3.56 10.93
C ILE A 125 -4.33 -4.95 10.46
N ASP A 126 -5.62 -5.26 10.53
CA ASP A 126 -6.13 -6.60 10.21
C ASP A 126 -5.89 -6.97 8.75
N SER A 127 -6.10 -6.01 7.83
CA SER A 127 -5.81 -6.19 6.41
C SER A 127 -4.35 -6.56 6.14
N SER A 128 -3.41 -5.87 6.78
CA SER A 128 -1.98 -6.13 6.67
C SER A 128 -1.61 -7.51 7.22
N CYS A 129 -2.17 -7.86 8.39
CA CYS A 129 -1.97 -9.17 9.02
C CYS A 129 -2.57 -10.31 8.19
N HIS A 130 -3.76 -10.14 7.61
CA HIS A 130 -4.40 -11.12 6.75
C HIS A 130 -3.64 -11.31 5.43
N ILE A 131 -3.11 -10.24 4.84
CA ILE A 131 -2.25 -10.35 3.65
C ILE A 131 -0.94 -11.08 3.98
N LEU A 132 -0.34 -10.81 5.13
CA LEU A 132 0.84 -11.55 5.57
C LEU A 132 0.50 -13.03 5.82
N ALA A 133 -0.66 -13.32 6.41
CA ALA A 133 -1.12 -14.69 6.60
C ALA A 133 -1.37 -15.41 5.27
N LEU A 134 -1.98 -14.75 4.28
CA LEU A 134 -2.10 -15.27 2.92
C LEU A 134 -0.72 -15.56 2.32
N ALA A 135 0.20 -14.60 2.40
CA ALA A 135 1.56 -14.72 1.89
C ALA A 135 2.32 -15.93 2.47
N LYS A 136 2.14 -16.22 3.76
CA LYS A 136 2.75 -17.40 4.42
C LYS A 136 2.28 -18.73 3.85
N ASN A 137 1.08 -18.76 3.27
CA ASN A 137 0.47 -19.96 2.72
C ASN A 137 0.71 -20.08 1.20
N CYS A 138 1.39 -19.12 0.57
CA CYS A 138 1.66 -19.16 -0.87
C CYS A 138 2.91 -20.01 -1.17
N ASP A 139 2.75 -21.04 -2.00
CA ASP A 139 3.80 -22.03 -2.27
C ASP A 139 5.00 -21.45 -3.03
N ASN A 140 4.74 -20.45 -3.88
CA ASN A 140 5.70 -19.90 -4.84
C ASN A 140 6.02 -18.42 -4.59
N LEU A 141 5.74 -17.90 -3.38
CA LEU A 141 5.92 -16.48 -3.10
C LEU A 141 7.39 -16.08 -3.10
N GLN A 142 7.74 -15.15 -3.99
CA GLN A 142 9.06 -14.55 -4.13
C GLN A 142 9.17 -13.21 -3.41
N ARG A 143 8.07 -12.43 -3.35
CA ARG A 143 8.06 -11.13 -2.67
C ARG A 143 6.68 -10.73 -2.16
N LEU A 144 6.67 -10.11 -0.97
CA LEU A 144 5.55 -9.32 -0.48
C LEU A 144 6.02 -7.86 -0.31
N VAL A 145 5.45 -6.94 -1.09
CA VAL A 145 5.70 -5.50 -0.96
C VAL A 145 4.47 -4.83 -0.37
N ILE A 146 4.65 -4.13 0.74
CA ILE A 146 3.57 -3.47 1.49
C ILE A 146 3.79 -1.96 1.47
N THR A 147 2.74 -1.22 1.10
CA THR A 147 2.74 0.23 1.21
C THR A 147 2.36 0.63 2.65
N SER A 148 3.24 1.39 3.28
CA SER A 148 3.01 2.07 4.54
C SER A 148 3.00 3.59 4.35
N THR A 149 3.61 4.36 5.25
CA THR A 149 3.70 5.81 5.14
C THR A 149 4.90 6.36 5.90
N ALA A 150 5.49 7.45 5.41
CA ALA A 150 6.56 8.16 6.11
C ALA A 150 6.10 8.69 7.49
N TYR A 151 4.80 8.82 7.70
CA TYR A 151 4.19 9.33 8.94
C TYR A 151 3.95 8.26 10.01
N VAL A 152 4.54 7.06 9.88
CA VAL A 152 4.57 6.08 10.98
C VAL A 152 5.52 6.50 12.09
N THR A 153 6.46 7.41 11.82
CA THR A 153 7.34 7.97 12.84
C THR A 153 6.71 9.23 13.43
N PRO A 154 6.51 9.29 14.76
CA PRO A 154 6.11 10.51 15.47
C PRO A 154 7.02 11.70 15.14
N PRO A 155 6.50 12.94 15.20
CA PRO A 155 7.33 14.13 15.03
C PRO A 155 8.51 14.14 16.01
N GLN A 156 9.73 14.18 15.48
CA GLN A 156 10.95 14.24 16.27
C GLN A 156 11.98 15.17 15.63
N GLN A 157 12.95 15.64 16.42
CA GLN A 157 14.05 16.43 15.91
C GLN A 157 15.15 15.55 15.30
N GLY A 158 15.76 16.02 14.23
CA GLY A 158 16.87 15.33 13.57
C GLY A 158 16.44 14.35 12.47
N PRO A 159 17.38 13.54 11.96
CA PRO A 159 17.09 12.59 10.89
C PRO A 159 16.15 11.48 11.36
N ILE A 160 15.24 11.07 10.48
CA ILE A 160 14.41 9.89 10.66
C ILE A 160 15.08 8.75 9.90
N TYR A 161 15.42 7.69 10.61
CA TYR A 161 15.99 6.48 10.02
C TYR A 161 14.92 5.44 9.74
N GLU A 162 15.21 4.52 8.84
CA GLU A 162 14.30 3.47 8.43
C GLU A 162 14.29 2.29 9.41
N SER A 163 14.01 2.59 10.68
CA SER A 163 13.79 1.61 11.73
C SER A 163 12.31 1.53 12.10
N LEU A 164 11.95 0.48 12.85
CA LEU A 164 10.70 0.49 13.61
C LEU A 164 10.77 1.57 14.69
N VAL A 165 9.61 2.12 15.03
CA VAL A 165 9.47 3.16 16.04
C VAL A 165 9.44 2.51 17.41
N ASP A 166 10.09 3.11 18.40
CA ASP A 166 9.98 2.62 19.76
C ASP A 166 8.56 2.87 20.30
N LEU A 167 7.88 1.79 20.68
CA LEU A 167 6.55 1.84 21.26
C LEU A 167 6.61 1.68 22.78
N PRO A 168 5.71 2.33 23.54
CA PRO A 168 5.68 2.24 25.01
C PRO A 168 5.31 0.83 25.52
N SER A 169 4.76 -0.01 24.66
CA SER A 169 4.36 -1.39 24.93
C SER A 169 4.35 -2.18 23.61
N PRO A 170 4.36 -3.53 23.63
CA PRO A 170 4.29 -4.33 22.41
C PRO A 170 3.11 -3.92 21.52
N ALA A 171 3.33 -3.88 20.20
CA ALA A 171 2.30 -3.43 19.26
C ALA A 171 1.02 -4.28 19.33
N SER A 172 1.16 -5.58 19.55
CA SER A 172 0.06 -6.52 19.77
C SER A 172 -0.79 -6.17 20.98
N GLN A 173 -0.17 -5.71 22.07
CA GLN A 173 -0.88 -5.26 23.26
C GLN A 173 -1.66 -3.96 22.98
N ILE A 174 -0.99 -2.94 22.43
CA ILE A 174 -1.63 -1.65 22.09
C ILE A 174 -2.82 -1.87 21.14
N ALA A 175 -2.65 -2.69 20.10
CA ALA A 175 -3.71 -3.00 19.14
C ALA A 175 -4.90 -3.74 19.80
N SER A 176 -4.62 -4.66 20.73
CA SER A 176 -5.65 -5.38 21.48
C SER A 176 -6.43 -4.46 22.42
N GLU A 177 -5.74 -3.62 23.18
CA GLU A 177 -6.36 -2.66 24.11
C GLU A 177 -7.21 -1.62 23.37
N LEU A 178 -6.73 -1.10 22.24
CA LEU A 178 -7.51 -0.23 21.35
C LEU A 178 -8.76 -0.94 20.81
N ARG A 179 -8.64 -2.21 20.40
CA ARG A 179 -9.77 -2.98 19.87
C ARG A 179 -10.86 -3.21 20.91
N ASN A 180 -10.43 -3.53 22.13
CA ASN A 180 -11.33 -3.86 23.24
C ASN A 180 -11.86 -2.61 23.96
N GLY A 181 -11.43 -1.42 23.56
CA GLY A 181 -11.81 -0.15 24.19
C GLY A 181 -11.22 0.06 25.57
N VAL A 182 -10.19 -0.71 25.94
CA VAL A 182 -9.44 -0.54 27.20
C VAL A 182 -8.57 0.72 27.12
N LEU A 183 -7.92 0.92 25.97
CA LEU A 183 -7.13 2.11 25.66
C LEU A 183 -7.92 3.04 24.75
N GLY A 184 -8.11 4.29 25.16
CA GLY A 184 -8.80 5.29 24.35
C GLY A 184 -7.98 5.74 23.14
N LYS A 185 -8.66 6.19 22.07
CA LYS A 185 -8.01 6.75 20.86
C LYS A 185 -6.99 7.83 21.20
N GLU A 186 -7.43 8.85 21.93
CA GLU A 186 -6.61 10.01 22.27
C GLU A 186 -5.47 9.65 23.23
N GLU A 187 -5.73 8.71 24.14
CA GLU A 187 -4.72 8.18 25.08
C GLU A 187 -3.61 7.44 24.33
N ALA A 188 -3.96 6.56 23.38
CA ALA A 188 -2.98 5.86 22.56
C ALA A 188 -2.15 6.81 21.68
N ILE A 189 -2.80 7.80 21.07
CA ILE A 189 -2.14 8.84 20.26
C ILE A 189 -1.15 9.62 21.13
N ALA A 190 -1.57 10.05 22.32
CA ALA A 190 -0.71 10.77 23.26
C ALA A 190 0.46 9.91 23.76
N ALA A 191 0.21 8.66 24.17
CA ALA A 191 1.23 7.76 24.70
C ALA A 191 2.29 7.36 23.67
N THR A 192 1.92 7.31 22.39
CA THR A 192 2.82 6.93 21.29
C THR A 192 3.40 8.11 20.52
N GLY A 193 2.92 9.34 20.78
CA GLY A 193 3.36 10.56 20.10
C GLY A 193 2.90 10.71 18.65
N HIS A 194 2.10 9.78 18.11
CA HIS A 194 1.59 9.89 16.74
C HIS A 194 0.59 11.06 16.64
N PRO A 195 0.49 11.73 15.48
CA PRO A 195 -0.41 12.88 15.33
C PRO A 195 -1.88 12.49 15.14
N ASN A 196 -2.16 11.23 14.75
CA ASN A 196 -3.50 10.74 14.50
C ASN A 196 -3.55 9.20 14.49
N ILE A 197 -4.77 8.65 14.48
CA ILE A 197 -4.99 7.19 14.50
C ILE A 197 -4.54 6.49 13.23
N TYR A 198 -4.52 7.17 12.08
CA TYR A 198 -4.03 6.60 10.83
C TYR A 198 -2.54 6.27 10.93
N SER A 199 -1.71 7.26 11.31
CA SER A 199 -0.28 7.10 11.54
C SER A 199 0.02 5.99 12.54
N LEU A 200 -0.68 5.99 13.68
CA LEU A 200 -0.54 4.95 14.70
C LEU A 200 -0.92 3.56 14.16
N SER A 201 -2.06 3.43 13.44
CA SER A 201 -2.50 2.14 12.90
C SER A 201 -1.50 1.56 11.88
N LYS A 202 -0.87 2.41 11.07
CA LYS A 202 0.16 1.98 10.12
C LYS A 202 1.45 1.57 10.85
N CYS A 203 1.85 2.32 11.89
CA CYS A 203 2.96 1.95 12.75
C CYS A 203 2.73 0.57 13.40
N LEU A 204 1.58 0.37 14.05
CA LEU A 204 1.22 -0.92 14.66
C LEU A 204 1.19 -2.07 13.63
N ALA A 205 0.67 -1.83 12.42
CA ALA A 205 0.69 -2.82 11.36
C ALA A 205 2.11 -3.23 10.96
N GLU A 206 3.04 -2.28 10.82
CA GLU A 206 4.44 -2.59 10.52
C GLU A 206 5.11 -3.43 11.60
N HIS A 207 4.89 -3.10 12.88
CA HIS A 207 5.39 -3.91 13.99
C HIS A 207 4.86 -5.33 13.95
N LEU A 208 3.55 -5.51 13.81
CA LEU A 208 2.92 -6.83 13.75
C LEU A 208 3.38 -7.65 12.54
N ILE A 209 3.61 -6.99 11.40
CA ILE A 209 4.21 -7.64 10.23
C ILE A 209 5.62 -8.11 10.57
N CYS A 210 6.48 -7.24 11.12
CA CYS A 210 7.86 -7.57 11.45
C CYS A 210 7.98 -8.67 12.51
N GLU A 211 7.12 -8.64 13.53
CA GLU A 211 7.05 -9.65 14.58
C GLU A 211 6.66 -11.02 14.03
N THR A 212 5.74 -11.06 13.06
CA THR A 212 5.14 -12.32 12.62
C THR A 212 5.61 -12.82 11.26
N ARG A 213 6.32 -12.04 10.43
CA ARG A 213 6.69 -12.41 9.05
C ARG A 213 7.51 -13.70 8.92
N GLY A 214 8.27 -14.08 9.95
CA GLY A 214 9.19 -15.20 9.89
C GLY A 214 10.23 -15.01 8.79
N SER A 215 10.39 -16.01 7.91
CA SER A 215 11.35 -15.99 6.80
C SER A 215 10.82 -15.32 5.52
N LEU A 216 9.60 -14.77 5.53
CA LEU A 216 9.03 -14.18 4.32
C LEU A 216 9.84 -12.96 3.82
N PRO A 217 10.04 -12.86 2.49
CA PRO A 217 10.70 -11.71 1.87
C PRO A 217 9.72 -10.52 1.79
N VAL A 218 9.62 -9.78 2.90
CA VAL A 218 8.74 -8.61 3.02
C VAL A 218 9.53 -7.32 2.84
N THR A 219 9.08 -6.45 1.95
CA THR A 219 9.52 -5.04 1.84
C THR A 219 8.39 -4.13 2.30
N ILE A 220 8.69 -3.13 3.14
CA ILE A 220 7.77 -2.06 3.51
C ILE A 220 8.23 -0.76 2.86
N VAL A 221 7.38 -0.14 2.05
CA VAL A 221 7.66 1.15 1.39
C VAL A 221 6.86 2.25 2.07
N ARG A 222 7.52 3.32 2.53
CA ARG A 222 6.93 4.40 3.33
C ARG A 222 6.85 5.72 2.54
N PRO A 223 5.89 5.90 1.62
CA PRO A 223 5.74 7.17 0.90
C PRO A 223 5.28 8.32 1.81
N SER A 224 5.67 9.55 1.47
CA SER A 224 5.11 10.80 2.02
C SER A 224 3.76 11.13 1.36
N ILE A 225 3.35 12.41 1.31
CA ILE A 225 2.09 12.79 0.68
C ILE A 225 2.16 12.54 -0.83
N ILE A 226 1.40 11.56 -1.30
CA ILE A 226 1.37 11.22 -2.72
C ILE A 226 0.65 12.33 -3.50
N CYS A 227 1.31 12.88 -4.52
CA CYS A 227 0.80 13.92 -5.39
C CYS A 227 0.66 13.43 -6.85
N ALA A 228 0.36 14.36 -7.76
CA ALA A 228 0.14 14.07 -9.17
C ALA A 228 1.37 13.45 -9.85
N ALA A 229 1.13 12.64 -10.88
CA ALA A 229 2.19 11.99 -11.64
C ALA A 229 3.10 12.99 -12.36
N ILE A 230 4.40 12.67 -12.47
CA ILE A 230 5.32 13.40 -13.36
C ILE A 230 5.14 12.95 -14.81
N GLN A 231 5.06 11.63 -15.01
CA GLN A 231 5.11 11.00 -16.32
C GLN A 231 3.96 10.01 -16.56
N ASN A 232 3.80 8.99 -15.71
CA ASN A 232 2.82 7.90 -15.92
C ASN A 232 1.67 7.99 -14.91
N PRO A 233 0.41 7.74 -15.30
CA PRO A 233 -0.07 7.38 -16.64
C PRO A 233 -0.06 8.56 -17.64
N SER A 234 -0.08 9.80 -17.12
CA SER A 234 0.15 11.02 -17.88
C SER A 234 0.63 12.12 -16.93
N PRO A 235 1.38 13.13 -17.40
CA PRO A 235 1.78 14.25 -16.56
C PRO A 235 0.59 14.95 -15.88
N GLY A 236 0.70 15.21 -14.58
CA GLY A 236 -0.35 15.86 -13.79
C GLY A 236 -1.53 14.96 -13.41
N TRP A 237 -1.50 13.66 -13.72
CA TRP A 237 -2.60 12.76 -13.39
C TRP A 237 -2.77 12.60 -11.88
N ILE A 238 -3.99 12.84 -11.40
CA ILE A 238 -4.40 12.67 -10.00
C ILE A 238 -5.87 12.24 -9.92
N ASP A 239 -6.14 11.17 -9.17
CA ASP A 239 -7.48 10.59 -8.99
C ASP A 239 -7.81 10.44 -7.49
N SER A 240 -7.28 11.36 -6.68
CA SER A 240 -7.50 11.43 -5.25
C SER A 240 -7.88 12.84 -4.85
N ARG A 241 -8.93 12.97 -4.03
CA ARG A 241 -9.29 14.22 -3.33
C ARG A 241 -8.63 14.32 -1.96
N ALA A 242 -7.90 13.29 -1.53
CA ALA A 242 -7.21 13.29 -0.25
C ALA A 242 -5.90 14.09 -0.33
N ALA A 243 -5.48 14.63 0.82
CA ALA A 243 -4.23 15.35 1.00
C ALA A 243 -3.99 16.42 -0.10
N PHE A 244 -2.91 16.30 -0.87
CA PHE A 244 -2.52 17.30 -1.87
C PHE A 244 -3.57 17.52 -2.97
N GLY A 245 -4.31 16.48 -3.37
CA GLY A 245 -5.37 16.63 -4.37
C GLY A 245 -6.52 17.53 -3.90
N GLY A 246 -6.83 17.51 -2.60
CA GLY A 246 -7.80 18.42 -2.00
C GLY A 246 -7.33 19.87 -2.00
N LEU A 247 -6.04 20.10 -1.74
CA LEU A 247 -5.44 21.44 -1.81
C LEU A 247 -5.48 22.00 -3.23
N VAL A 248 -5.05 21.21 -4.22
CA VAL A 248 -5.06 21.61 -5.64
C VAL A 248 -6.50 21.93 -6.09
N LEU A 249 -7.47 21.10 -5.72
CA LEU A 249 -8.87 21.35 -6.05
C LEU A 249 -9.38 22.63 -5.38
N GLY A 250 -9.09 22.84 -4.10
CA GLY A 250 -9.52 24.01 -3.34
C GLY A 250 -9.01 25.32 -3.95
N PHE A 251 -7.74 25.38 -4.35
CA PHE A 251 -7.19 26.54 -5.06
C PHE A 251 -7.79 26.67 -6.47
N GLY A 252 -7.90 25.56 -7.21
CA GLY A 252 -8.43 25.54 -8.57
C GLY A 252 -9.89 26.00 -8.67
N THR A 253 -10.72 25.74 -7.66
CA THR A 253 -12.11 26.22 -7.59
C THR A 253 -12.25 27.61 -6.98
N GLY A 254 -11.16 28.18 -6.43
CA GLY A 254 -11.20 29.43 -5.66
C GLY A 254 -11.83 29.32 -4.27
N SER A 255 -12.19 28.11 -3.82
CA SER A 255 -12.76 27.87 -2.48
C SER A 255 -11.72 28.03 -1.38
N LEU A 256 -10.45 27.71 -1.68
CA LEU A 256 -9.29 27.98 -0.83
C LEU A 256 -8.46 29.08 -1.48
N ARG A 257 -8.25 30.18 -0.76
CA ARG A 257 -7.47 31.35 -1.25
C ARG A 257 -6.15 31.53 -0.52
N VAL A 258 -6.09 31.10 0.73
CA VAL A 258 -4.94 31.22 1.62
C VAL A 258 -4.84 29.95 2.46
N ILE A 259 -3.62 29.55 2.78
CA ILE A 259 -3.33 28.52 3.78
C ILE A 259 -2.64 29.22 4.94
N ASP A 260 -3.19 29.07 6.13
CA ASP A 260 -2.52 29.52 7.35
C ASP A 260 -1.41 28.51 7.70
N GLY A 261 -0.17 28.99 7.80
CA GLY A 261 1.00 28.14 7.97
C GLY A 261 2.28 28.95 8.02
N ARG A 262 3.37 28.30 8.46
CA ARG A 262 4.70 28.91 8.47
C ARG A 262 5.30 28.80 7.06
N PRO A 263 5.77 29.90 6.45
CA PRO A 263 6.37 29.86 5.10
C PRO A 263 7.57 28.91 4.97
N GLU A 264 8.25 28.62 6.08
CA GLU A 264 9.43 27.75 6.14
C GLU A 264 9.07 26.27 6.30
N THR A 265 7.79 25.94 6.51
CA THR A 265 7.34 24.55 6.62
C THR A 265 7.53 23.84 5.30
N LYS A 266 8.37 22.79 5.31
CA LYS A 266 8.55 21.92 4.15
C LYS A 266 7.36 20.98 4.02
N LEU A 267 6.63 21.10 2.92
CA LEU A 267 5.60 20.14 2.54
C LEU A 267 6.25 19.03 1.70
N ASP A 268 6.44 17.86 2.31
CA ASP A 268 6.98 16.69 1.62
C ASP A 268 5.89 16.02 0.77
N ILE A 269 6.07 16.09 -0.55
CA ILE A 269 5.20 15.46 -1.54
C ILE A 269 6.01 14.55 -2.46
N VAL A 270 5.43 13.41 -2.82
CA VAL A 270 6.04 12.43 -3.73
C VAL A 270 5.08 12.12 -4.89
N PRO A 271 5.52 12.23 -6.15
CA PRO A 271 4.72 11.84 -7.31
C PRO A 271 4.28 10.37 -7.27
N VAL A 272 3.02 10.10 -7.63
CA VAL A 272 2.44 8.75 -7.57
C VAL A 272 3.18 7.71 -8.43
N ASP A 273 3.70 8.13 -9.57
CA ASP A 273 4.48 7.26 -10.46
C ASP A 273 5.84 6.91 -9.89
N LEU A 274 6.50 7.82 -9.17
CA LEU A 274 7.73 7.47 -8.44
C LEU A 274 7.46 6.44 -7.34
N VAL A 275 6.34 6.57 -6.62
CA VAL A 275 5.93 5.57 -5.61
C VAL A 275 5.62 4.23 -6.28
N ALA A 276 4.85 4.21 -7.37
CA ALA A 276 4.54 2.99 -8.10
C ALA A 276 5.81 2.31 -8.64
N ASN A 277 6.74 3.07 -9.22
CA ASN A 277 8.02 2.57 -9.72
C ASN A 277 8.87 1.96 -8.60
N CYS A 278 8.91 2.59 -7.42
CA CYS A 278 9.58 2.05 -6.24
C CYS A 278 8.95 0.71 -5.81
N LEU A 279 7.63 0.62 -5.74
CA LEU A 279 6.93 -0.62 -5.40
C LEU A 279 7.25 -1.75 -6.39
N LEU A 280 7.26 -1.46 -7.69
CA LEU A 280 7.59 -2.46 -8.71
C LEU A 280 9.07 -2.84 -8.69
N TYR A 281 9.97 -1.88 -8.50
CA TYR A 281 11.40 -2.14 -8.32
C TYR A 281 11.61 -3.13 -7.16
N GLU A 282 10.99 -2.86 -6.02
CA GLU A 282 11.06 -3.73 -4.84
C GLU A 282 10.42 -5.10 -5.05
N THR A 283 9.37 -5.15 -5.89
CA THR A 283 8.71 -6.40 -6.27
C THR A 283 9.65 -7.31 -7.05
N PHE A 284 10.40 -6.76 -8.02
CA PHE A 284 11.19 -7.56 -8.97
C PHE A 284 12.71 -7.54 -8.75
N ARG A 285 13.21 -6.86 -7.69
CA ARG A 285 14.65 -6.85 -7.39
C ARG A 285 15.13 -8.27 -7.08
N ARG A 286 16.27 -8.66 -7.66
CA ARG A 286 16.83 -10.03 -7.55
C ARG A 286 17.72 -10.24 -6.32
N ASP A 287 18.22 -9.15 -5.74
CA ASP A 287 19.20 -9.21 -4.67
C ASP A 287 18.53 -9.12 -3.29
N ILE A 288 18.40 -10.26 -2.61
CA ILE A 288 18.33 -10.34 -1.13
C ILE A 288 19.33 -11.41 -0.62
N GLN A 289 20.38 -11.70 -1.38
CA GLN A 289 21.44 -12.57 -0.90
C GLN A 289 22.49 -11.70 -0.18
N SER A 290 22.70 -12.00 1.11
CA SER A 290 23.79 -11.55 1.99
C SER A 290 23.66 -10.22 2.78
N LEU A 291 22.52 -9.95 3.43
CA LEU A 291 22.51 -9.01 4.56
C LEU A 291 22.00 -9.70 5.83
N ASP A 292 22.73 -9.48 6.92
CA ASP A 292 22.72 -10.26 8.15
C ASP A 292 21.30 -10.42 8.72
N ARG A 293 20.84 -11.68 8.82
CA ARG A 293 19.48 -12.10 9.22
C ARG A 293 19.07 -11.67 10.64
N ARG A 294 19.90 -10.89 11.33
CA ARG A 294 19.71 -10.51 12.72
C ARG A 294 19.40 -9.05 12.98
N ASN A 295 19.60 -8.10 12.05
CA ASN A 295 19.29 -6.68 12.37
C ASN A 295 19.28 -5.66 11.22
N THR A 296 19.11 -6.04 9.95
CA THR A 296 19.14 -5.06 8.84
C THR A 296 17.78 -4.88 8.18
N PHE A 297 17.23 -3.68 8.37
CA PHE A 297 16.15 -3.10 7.58
C PHE A 297 16.76 -2.51 6.32
N ASP A 298 16.45 -3.08 5.15
CA ASP A 298 16.67 -2.39 3.88
C ASP A 298 15.35 -1.74 3.46
N VAL A 299 15.13 -0.53 3.93
CA VAL A 299 14.22 0.39 3.26
C VAL A 299 15.12 1.27 2.40
N TRP A 300 14.71 1.54 1.16
CA TRP A 300 15.40 2.46 0.29
C TRP A 300 14.37 3.45 -0.22
N ILE A 301 14.40 4.69 0.28
CA ILE A 301 13.91 5.85 -0.48
C ILE A 301 15.11 6.76 -0.76
N ARG A 302 15.90 6.43 -1.79
CA ARG A 302 16.80 7.41 -2.40
C ARG A 302 16.09 8.04 -3.60
N LEU A 303 15.28 9.06 -3.34
CA LEU A 303 14.91 10.03 -4.37
C LEU A 303 16.16 10.87 -4.66
N SER A 304 17.08 10.31 -5.45
CA SER A 304 18.19 11.06 -6.04
C SER A 304 17.56 11.96 -7.10
N PHE A 305 17.31 13.22 -6.78
CA PHE A 305 17.13 14.22 -7.82
C PHE A 305 18.49 14.37 -8.51
N PRO A 306 18.59 14.28 -9.85
CA PRO A 306 19.82 14.67 -10.51
C PRO A 306 20.10 16.13 -10.14
N ASP A 307 21.30 16.36 -9.58
CA ASP A 307 21.81 17.70 -9.34
C ASP A 307 21.67 18.51 -10.63
N ARG A 308 20.95 19.64 -10.55
CA ARG A 308 20.98 20.67 -11.59
C ARG A 308 22.20 21.55 -11.39
#